data_AF-A0A444IPW0-F1
#
_entry.id   AF-A0A444IPW0-F1
#
_cell.length_a   1.000
_cell.length_b   1.000
_cell.length_c   1.000
_cell.angle_alpha   90.00
_cell.angle_beta   90.00
_cell.angle_gamma   90.00
#
_symmetry.space_group_name_H-M   'P 1'
#
loop_
_entity.id
_entity.type
_entity.pdbx_description
1 polymer ?
#
loop_
_entity_poly.entity_id
_entity_poly.type
_entity_poly.pdbx_seq_one_letter_code
_entity_poly.pdbx_strand_id
1 'polypeptide(L)'
;MEELWKNGLALGGSLKNVIAIHWNRESVLNEEGLRFDDEFIRHKMLDLIGDIALLGSPVLGHVIANRSGHTLHHNLMQTIVDNPDCWEYVKFHKRGNTIQSVVLDTRAPKAPRKKIKKPSYFPGMLLPPLPQSVCMA
;
A
#
# COMPACT_ATOMS: atom_id res chain seq x y z
N MET A 1 17.82 -2.92 -16.31
CA MET A 1 17.13 -1.81 -17.03
C MET A 1 16.70 -2.25 -18.41
N GLU A 2 17.62 -2.73 -19.25
CA GLU A 2 17.29 -3.24 -20.59
C GLU A 2 16.20 -4.33 -20.58
N GLU A 3 16.21 -5.22 -19.60
CA GLU A 3 15.18 -6.24 -19.44
C GLU A 3 13.81 -5.65 -19.07
N LEU A 4 13.76 -4.63 -18.21
CA LEU A 4 12.51 -3.93 -17.87
C LEU A 4 11.93 -3.25 -19.12
N TRP A 5 12.77 -2.59 -19.92
CA TRP A 5 12.35 -1.96 -21.17
C TRP A 5 11.83 -2.95 -22.20
N LYS A 6 12.48 -4.11 -22.36
CA LYS A 6 12.00 -5.19 -23.22
C LYS A 6 10.60 -5.68 -22.81
N ASN A 7 10.30 -5.63 -21.52
CA ASN A 7 9.01 -5.98 -20.95
C ASN A 7 8.03 -4.78 -20.84
N GLY A 8 8.33 -3.64 -21.48
CA GLY A 8 7.47 -2.46 -21.47
C GLY A 8 7.40 -1.71 -20.14
N LEU A 9 8.28 -2.01 -19.19
CA LEU A 9 8.34 -1.40 -17.86
C LEU A 9 9.44 -0.34 -17.78
N ALA A 10 9.28 0.63 -16.87
CA ALA A 10 10.26 1.70 -16.60
C ALA A 10 10.71 2.49 -17.86
N LEU A 11 9.86 2.58 -18.88
CA LEU A 11 10.17 3.23 -20.17
C LEU A 11 10.50 4.72 -20.03
N GLY A 12 9.96 5.40 -19.01
CA GLY A 12 10.28 6.81 -18.69
C GLY A 12 11.52 6.99 -17.80
N GLY A 13 12.21 5.91 -17.43
CA GLY A 13 13.37 5.96 -16.54
C GLY A 13 14.61 6.56 -17.22
N SER A 14 15.21 7.56 -16.58
CA SER A 14 16.47 8.20 -16.98
C SER A 14 17.27 8.62 -15.75
N LEU A 15 18.57 8.89 -15.90
CA LEU A 15 19.41 9.35 -14.78
C LEU A 15 18.93 10.68 -14.14
N LYS A 16 18.00 11.39 -14.80
CA LYS A 16 17.36 12.61 -14.25
C LYS A 16 16.26 12.31 -13.23
N ASN A 17 15.65 11.13 -13.26
CA ASN A 17 14.49 10.79 -12.42
C ASN A 17 14.65 9.48 -11.63
N VAL A 18 15.69 8.69 -11.90
CA VAL A 18 16.01 7.50 -11.12
C VAL A 18 17.45 7.52 -10.66
N ILE A 19 17.68 6.95 -9.47
CA ILE A 19 19.01 6.57 -9.02
C ILE A 19 19.30 5.21 -9.63
N ALA A 20 20.30 5.14 -10.50
CA ALA A 20 20.69 3.90 -11.15
C ALA A 20 21.94 3.35 -10.48
N ILE A 21 21.89 2.09 -10.06
CA ILE A 21 23.01 1.40 -9.40
C ILE A 21 23.76 0.59 -10.46
N HIS A 22 25.09 0.67 -10.45
CA HIS A 22 25.93 -0.13 -11.34
C HIS A 22 25.79 -1.63 -11.04
N TRP A 23 26.06 -2.50 -12.03
CA TRP A 23 25.81 -3.95 -11.89
C TRP A 23 26.65 -4.62 -10.80
N ASN A 24 27.84 -4.09 -10.51
CA ASN A 24 28.71 -4.57 -9.42
C ASN A 24 28.18 -4.17 -8.01
N ARG A 25 27.15 -3.31 -7.93
CA ARG A 25 26.56 -2.78 -6.69
C ARG A 25 27.50 -1.98 -5.80
N GLU A 26 28.61 -1.50 -6.34
CA GLU A 26 29.61 -0.72 -5.59
C GLU A 26 29.46 0.79 -5.81
N SER A 27 28.74 1.19 -6.86
CA SER A 27 28.58 2.59 -7.24
C SER A 27 27.21 2.92 -7.83
N VAL A 28 26.87 4.21 -7.79
CA VAL A 28 25.74 4.78 -8.54
C VAL A 28 26.23 5.34 -9.88
N LEU A 29 25.37 5.31 -10.89
CA LEU A 29 25.66 5.82 -12.23
C LEU A 29 25.39 7.31 -12.38
N ASN A 30 24.66 7.91 -11.43
CA ASN A 30 24.35 9.33 -11.43
C ASN A 30 25.63 10.14 -11.16
N GLU A 31 26.03 11.03 -12.08
CA GLU A 31 27.26 11.83 -11.97
C GLU A 31 27.29 12.72 -10.72
N GLU A 32 26.13 13.26 -10.33
CA GLU A 32 25.95 14.06 -9.11
C GLU A 32 25.94 13.22 -7.82
N GLY A 33 25.95 11.89 -7.94
CA GLY A 33 25.84 10.97 -6.81
C GLY A 33 24.43 10.92 -6.21
N LEU A 34 24.37 10.65 -4.90
CA LEU A 34 23.14 10.67 -4.11
C LEU A 34 22.90 12.07 -3.53
N ARG A 35 21.64 12.42 -3.32
CA ARG A 35 21.24 13.65 -2.62
C ARG A 35 21.45 13.53 -1.11
N PHE A 36 21.35 12.31 -0.60
CA PHE A 36 21.57 11.95 0.81
C PHE A 36 22.31 10.62 0.88
N ASP A 37 23.19 10.44 1.86
CA ASP A 37 23.92 9.18 2.06
C ASP A 37 22.97 7.98 2.28
N ASP A 38 21.80 8.24 2.87
CA ASP A 38 20.75 7.29 3.19
C ASP A 38 19.52 7.40 2.24
N GLU A 39 19.70 7.93 1.02
CA GLU A 39 18.59 8.22 0.10
C GLU A 39 17.71 6.99 -0.23
N PHE A 40 18.29 5.80 -0.32
CA PHE A 40 17.53 4.57 -0.57
C PHE A 40 16.49 4.26 0.53
N ILE A 41 16.87 4.42 1.80
CA ILE A 41 15.94 4.17 2.91
C ILE A 41 14.92 5.30 3.05
N ARG A 42 15.34 6.55 2.79
CA ARG A 42 14.41 7.69 2.72
C ARG A 42 13.34 7.49 1.66
N HIS A 43 13.71 6.95 0.49
CA HIS A 43 12.76 6.62 -0.56
C HIS A 43 11.76 5.54 -0.11
N LYS A 44 12.22 4.51 0.61
CA LYS A 44 11.32 3.50 1.19
C LYS A 44 10.39 4.06 2.26
N MET A 45 10.86 5.01 3.07
CA MET A 45 10.00 5.74 4.00
C MET A 45 8.98 6.59 3.25
N LEU A 46 9.37 7.22 2.14
CA LEU A 46 8.47 8.01 1.28
C LEU A 46 7.41 7.11 0.63
N ASP A 47 7.78 5.93 0.14
CA ASP A 47 6.86 4.91 -0.38
C ASP A 47 5.81 4.54 0.69
N LEU A 48 6.26 4.27 1.93
CA LEU A 48 5.36 3.92 3.05
C LEU A 48 4.38 5.06 3.37
N ILE A 49 4.86 6.31 3.41
CA ILE A 49 4.01 7.49 3.63
C ILE A 49 2.99 7.62 2.50
N GLY A 50 3.42 7.45 1.25
CA GLY A 50 2.55 7.51 0.07
C GLY A 50 1.48 6.42 0.08
N ASP A 51 1.85 5.19 0.40
CA ASP A 51 0.91 4.07 0.49
C ASP A 51 -0.11 4.31 1.61
N ILE A 52 0.34 4.66 2.83
CA ILE A 52 -0.57 4.91 3.98
C ILE A 52 -1.54 6.07 3.70
N ALA A 53 -1.13 7.07 2.91
CA ALA A 53 -2.01 8.17 2.52
C ALA A 53 -3.26 7.70 1.74
N LEU A 54 -3.22 6.51 1.12
CA LEU A 54 -4.36 5.91 0.43
C LEU A 54 -5.50 5.48 1.37
N LEU A 55 -5.29 5.45 2.70
CA LEU A 55 -6.37 5.28 3.68
C LEU A 55 -7.38 6.45 3.66
N GLY A 56 -7.04 7.58 3.03
CA GLY A 56 -7.93 8.72 2.86
C GLY A 56 -8.00 9.66 4.07
N SER A 57 -7.21 9.42 5.11
CA SER A 57 -7.05 10.31 6.26
C SER A 57 -5.64 10.18 6.86
N PRO A 58 -5.04 11.26 7.39
CA PRO A 58 -3.76 11.17 8.07
C PRO A 58 -3.81 10.19 9.24
N VAL A 59 -2.83 9.28 9.29
CA VAL A 59 -2.72 8.31 10.38
C VAL A 59 -1.93 8.94 11.52
N LEU A 60 -2.53 8.95 12.71
CA LEU A 60 -1.84 9.22 13.95
C LEU A 60 -1.46 7.89 14.60
N GLY A 61 -0.19 7.51 14.51
CA GLY A 61 0.28 6.25 15.06
C GLY A 61 1.79 6.05 14.87
N HIS A 62 2.30 4.95 15.39
CA HIS A 62 3.67 4.52 15.21
C HIS A 62 3.71 3.29 14.30
N VAL A 63 4.41 3.41 13.16
CA VAL A 63 4.54 2.34 12.17
C VAL A 63 5.95 1.80 12.19
N ILE A 64 6.07 0.48 12.33
CA ILE A 64 7.35 -0.24 12.25
C ILE A 64 7.32 -1.10 10.98
N ALA A 65 8.29 -0.88 10.10
CA ALA A 65 8.41 -1.56 8.82
C ALA A 65 9.82 -2.16 8.71
N ASN A 66 9.92 -3.47 8.49
CA ASN A 66 11.19 -4.19 8.32
C ASN A 66 11.19 -4.89 6.95
N ARG A 67 12.08 -4.46 6.05
CA ARG A 67 12.17 -4.97 4.66
C ARG A 67 10.81 -4.98 3.95
N SER A 68 10.00 -3.95 4.19
CA SER A 68 8.66 -3.84 3.63
C SER A 68 8.67 -3.22 2.22
N GLY A 69 7.60 -3.48 1.48
CA GLY A 69 7.30 -2.84 0.20
C GLY A 69 5.79 -2.73 0.03
N HIS A 70 5.35 -2.26 -1.14
CA HIS A 70 3.95 -1.92 -1.41
C HIS A 70 2.95 -3.03 -1.06
N THR A 71 3.27 -4.30 -1.32
CA THR A 71 2.39 -5.43 -0.94
C THR A 71 2.15 -5.52 0.56
N LEU A 72 3.20 -5.33 1.38
CA LEU A 72 3.05 -5.39 2.83
C LEU A 72 2.32 -4.15 3.38
N HIS A 73 2.55 -2.99 2.78
CA HIS A 73 1.83 -1.76 3.12
C HIS A 73 0.34 -1.89 2.80
N HIS A 74 0.00 -2.46 1.64
CA HIS A 74 -1.38 -2.76 1.26
C HIS A 74 -2.05 -3.73 2.25
N ASN A 75 -1.36 -4.81 2.65
CA ASN A 75 -1.89 -5.75 3.64
C ASN A 75 -2.12 -5.09 5.01
N LEU A 76 -1.23 -4.19 5.44
CA LEU A 76 -1.43 -3.38 6.64
C LEU A 76 -2.68 -2.51 6.54
N MET A 77 -2.86 -1.81 5.42
CA MET A 77 -4.05 -0.98 5.18
C MET A 77 -5.34 -1.80 5.17
N GLN A 78 -5.34 -2.95 4.48
CA GLN A 78 -6.49 -3.87 4.48
C GLN A 78 -6.80 -4.33 5.91
N THR A 79 -5.78 -4.64 6.71
CA THR A 79 -5.96 -5.02 8.12
C THR A 79 -6.58 -3.89 8.94
N ILE A 80 -6.18 -2.64 8.73
CA ILE A 80 -6.78 -1.47 9.41
C ILE A 80 -8.27 -1.35 9.04
N VAL A 81 -8.59 -1.47 7.75
CA VAL A 81 -9.97 -1.37 7.25
C VAL A 81 -10.86 -2.50 7.78
N ASP A 82 -10.34 -3.73 7.81
CA ASP A 82 -11.08 -4.92 8.26
C ASP A 82 -11.29 -4.95 9.78
N ASN A 83 -10.56 -4.14 10.54
CA ASN A 83 -10.60 -4.07 12.00
C ASN A 83 -10.97 -2.66 12.50
N PRO A 84 -12.21 -2.18 12.26
CA PRO A 84 -12.66 -0.84 12.67
C PRO A 84 -12.76 -0.65 14.19
N ASP A 85 -12.70 -1.75 14.96
CA ASP A 85 -12.68 -1.73 16.41
C ASP A 85 -11.25 -1.43 16.97
N CYS A 86 -10.22 -1.33 16.11
CA CYS A 86 -8.81 -1.12 16.49
C CYS A 86 -8.29 0.30 16.26
N TRP A 87 -9.14 1.22 15.78
CA TRP A 87 -8.77 2.61 15.52
C TRP A 87 -9.98 3.53 15.63
N GLU A 88 -9.75 4.83 15.74
CA GLU A 88 -10.81 5.84 15.80
C GLU A 88 -10.44 7.09 15.01
N TYR A 89 -11.46 7.83 14.57
CA TYR A 89 -11.24 9.18 14.03
C TYR A 89 -11.04 10.18 15.17
N VAL A 90 -9.98 10.97 15.08
CA VAL A 90 -9.70 12.06 16.02
C VAL A 90 -9.73 13.41 15.31
N LYS A 91 -10.23 14.45 15.98
CA LYS A 91 -10.22 15.83 15.46
C LYS A 91 -9.35 16.71 16.35
N PHE A 92 -8.49 17.52 15.72
CA PHE A 92 -7.65 18.50 16.39
C PHE A 92 -8.29 19.89 16.32
N HIS A 93 -8.35 20.61 17.45
CA HIS A 93 -8.76 22.00 17.46
C HIS A 93 -7.61 22.94 17.05
N LYS A 94 -7.96 24.03 16.36
CA LYS A 94 -7.03 25.01 15.78
C LYS A 94 -6.43 25.93 16.86
N ARG A 95 -5.66 25.37 17.81
CA ARG A 95 -4.77 26.03 18.79
C ARG A 95 -4.03 25.02 19.66
N GLY A 96 -3.50 23.96 19.04
CA GLY A 96 -2.46 23.04 19.57
C GLY A 96 -2.60 22.60 21.04
N ASN A 97 -3.10 21.37 21.23
CA ASN A 97 -2.77 20.42 22.32
C ASN A 97 -3.96 19.60 22.83
N THR A 98 -5.19 19.86 22.38
CA THR A 98 -6.36 19.06 22.82
C THR A 98 -6.90 18.23 21.67
N ILE A 99 -6.72 16.91 21.77
CA ILE A 99 -7.44 15.93 20.97
C ILE A 99 -8.88 15.93 21.48
N GLN A 100 -9.84 16.34 20.65
CA GLN A 100 -11.23 15.97 20.88
C GLN A 100 -11.46 14.66 20.13
N SER A 101 -11.56 13.56 20.88
CA SER A 101 -12.04 12.28 20.37
C SER A 101 -13.51 12.45 19.98
N VAL A 102 -13.76 12.94 18.77
CA VAL A 102 -15.08 12.81 18.16
C VAL A 102 -15.13 11.39 17.66
N VAL A 103 -15.66 10.47 18.48
CA VAL A 103 -15.99 9.12 18.06
C VAL A 103 -17.07 9.24 16.99
N LEU A 104 -16.65 9.42 15.74
CA LEU A 104 -17.46 9.07 14.59
C LEU A 104 -17.53 7.56 14.66
N ASP A 105 -18.68 7.03 15.08
CA ASP A 105 -18.91 5.60 15.16
C ASP A 105 -18.49 4.98 13.82
N THR A 106 -17.40 4.22 13.81
CA THR A 106 -16.88 3.55 12.62
C THR A 106 -17.83 2.42 12.18
N ARG A 107 -18.89 2.15 12.96
CA ARG A 107 -19.94 1.21 12.62
C ARG A 107 -20.84 1.76 11.51
N ALA A 108 -20.56 1.34 10.28
CA ALA A 108 -21.66 0.90 9.43
C ALA A 108 -22.44 -0.19 10.21
N PRO A 109 -23.79 -0.20 10.20
CA PRO A 109 -24.57 -1.16 10.97
C PRO A 109 -24.13 -2.59 10.64
N LYS A 110 -23.61 -3.32 11.64
CA LYS A 110 -23.19 -4.72 11.47
C LYS A 110 -24.41 -5.53 11.00
N ALA A 111 -24.45 -5.91 9.71
CA ALA A 111 -25.37 -6.94 9.26
C ALA A 111 -25.07 -8.22 10.08
N PRO A 112 -26.10 -8.93 10.59
CA PRO A 112 -25.87 -10.07 11.46
C PRO A 112 -24.99 -11.09 10.74
N ARG A 113 -23.85 -11.45 11.35
CA ARG A 113 -22.99 -12.54 10.87
C ARG A 113 -23.84 -13.82 10.88
N LYS A 114 -24.42 -14.19 9.73
CA LYS A 114 -25.02 -15.51 9.55
C LYS A 114 -23.89 -16.51 9.78
N LYS A 115 -24.06 -17.40 10.77
CA LYS A 115 -23.19 -18.57 10.94
C LYS A 115 -23.12 -19.29 9.60
N ILE A 116 -21.96 -19.27 8.95
CA ILE A 116 -21.71 -20.04 7.74
C ILE A 116 -21.79 -21.52 8.18
N LYS A 117 -22.94 -22.16 7.95
CA LYS A 117 -23.01 -23.63 7.95
C LYS A 117 -22.19 -24.07 6.73
N LYS A 118 -21.19 -24.93 6.96
CA LYS A 118 -20.39 -25.55 5.89
C LYS A 118 -21.35 -26.13 4.83
N PRO A 119 -21.21 -25.79 3.55
CA PRO A 119 -22.09 -26.35 2.53
C PRO A 119 -21.75 -27.84 2.34
N SER A 120 -22.75 -28.69 2.56
CA SER A 120 -22.79 -30.05 2.05
C SER A 120 -22.84 -30.01 0.52
N TYR A 121 -21.90 -30.70 -0.11
CA TYR A 121 -21.81 -30.90 -1.55
C TYR A 121 -23.12 -31.49 -2.10
N PHE A 122 -23.72 -30.85 -3.12
CA PHE A 122 -24.64 -31.50 -4.06
C PHE A 122 -24.41 -30.95 -5.48
N PRO A 123 -24.34 -31.82 -6.50
CA PRO A 123 -23.86 -31.48 -7.84
C PRO A 123 -24.99 -30.98 -8.74
N GLY A 124 -24.63 -30.08 -9.66
CA GLY A 124 -25.39 -29.83 -10.89
C GLY A 124 -26.28 -28.58 -10.87
N MET A 125 -25.75 -27.48 -11.40
CA MET A 125 -26.42 -26.70 -12.45
C MET A 125 -25.47 -25.67 -13.05
N LEU A 126 -25.46 -25.66 -14.39
CA LEU A 126 -24.69 -24.80 -15.28
C LEU A 126 -24.80 -23.31 -14.93
N LEU A 127 -23.66 -22.61 -14.92
CA LEU A 127 -23.59 -21.18 -15.21
C LEU A 127 -22.81 -20.97 -16.52
N PRO A 128 -23.24 -20.04 -17.39
CA PRO A 128 -22.63 -19.82 -18.69
C PRO A 128 -21.23 -19.19 -18.58
N PRO A 129 -20.36 -19.36 -19.60
CA PRO A 129 -18.99 -18.86 -19.57
C PRO A 129 -18.97 -17.32 -19.59
N LEU A 130 -18.19 -16.73 -18.68
CA LEU A 130 -17.79 -15.33 -18.75
C LEU A 130 -16.78 -15.16 -19.91
N PRO A 131 -16.87 -14.06 -20.68
CA PRO A 131 -15.98 -13.83 -21.82
C PRO A 131 -14.53 -13.68 -21.35
N GLN A 132 -13.65 -14.48 -21.96
CA GLN A 132 -12.20 -14.35 -21.88
C GLN A 132 -11.72 -13.12 -22.65
N SER A 133 -10.47 -12.71 -22.37
CA SER A 133 -9.65 -11.65 -22.98
C SER A 133 -9.71 -10.33 -22.18
N VAL A 134 -8.61 -9.70 -21.75
CA VAL A 134 -7.20 -9.76 -22.18
C VAL A 134 -6.29 -9.52 -20.97
N CYS A 135 -5.48 -10.51 -20.59
CA CYS A 135 -4.17 -10.26 -19.99
C CYS A 135 -3.20 -10.06 -21.16
N MET A 136 -2.53 -8.91 -21.24
CA MET A 136 -1.28 -8.82 -21.98
C MET A 136 -0.14 -8.75 -20.97
N ALA A 137 0.84 -9.61 -21.23
CA ALA A 137 2.13 -9.70 -20.58
C ALA A 137 2.98 -8.45 -20.83
#